data_AF-A0A9E1UY11-F1
#
_entry.id   AF-A0A9E1UY11-F1
#
_cell.length_a   1.000
_cell.length_b   1.000
_cell.length_c   1.000
_cell.angle_alpha   90.00
_cell.angle_beta   90.00
_cell.angle_gamma   90.00
#
_symmetry.space_group_name_H-M   'P 1'
#
loop_
_entity.id
_entity.type
_entity.pdbx_description
1 polymer ?
#
loop_
_entity_poly.entity_id
_entity_poly.type
_entity_poly.pdbx_seq_one_letter_code
_entity_poly.pdbx_strand_id
1 'polypeptide(L)'
;MVVLYGRDYIPVSAKTGTGPRDVNLEVDEMKRKPLWAVALGVAVCLIVLGIVKQRRASYGKQSGQVHVQGDTRDLANTIVTTHLEQRIVPGKNVIWCSTFQLAWNKLCYFTGGPIKMRRAPAMVDILNQRKAAKKDLDKASYVAMVGLVENGIEEKIRQVLDRKFRGQAEPELLSSVPIEGWVMYAYLAKDLPFRWAFDRFQGGLRFGGQMVDSFGIEQFLGDEQRNEAKMATQVTVLDHRSNDDLVVELRVKAKGDQLILAKVPPEASLAETITMVEKRIADGKPTPMREMEDLLVPVLDFKVVRYYKELCGKQFKTANGRLDNEEMGAALQSIRFRLDERGAVLKSEGVGAGGMTKRNLVFDKPFLVLLKRREAENPYFAMWVGNADLMILPGGAKADEDLRLPGEKPE
;
A
#
# COMPACT_ATOMS: atom_id res chain seq x y z
N MET A 1 28.05 48.33 45.72
CA MET A 1 29.40 47.75 45.93
C MET A 1 29.79 47.08 44.62
N VAL A 2 30.75 47.59 43.84
CA VAL A 2 32.22 47.66 44.08
C VAL A 2 32.88 46.30 43.71
N VAL A 3 33.62 46.13 42.59
CA VAL A 3 34.92 46.74 42.12
C VAL A 3 36.12 46.05 42.83
N LEU A 4 37.21 45.54 42.20
CA LEU A 4 37.66 45.35 40.79
C LEU A 4 38.81 44.28 40.72
N TYR A 5 39.03 43.72 39.52
CA TYR A 5 40.29 43.29 38.83
C TYR A 5 41.58 42.78 39.53
N GLY A 6 42.19 41.75 38.88
CA GLY A 6 43.63 41.43 38.75
C GLY A 6 43.77 40.31 37.68
N ARG A 7 44.68 40.23 36.69
CA ARG A 7 46.08 40.70 36.46
C ARG A 7 47.12 40.13 37.45
N ASP A 8 48.29 39.63 37.03
CA ASP A 8 48.85 39.38 35.67
C ASP A 8 50.09 38.42 35.72
N TYR A 9 50.54 37.93 34.55
CA TYR A 9 51.93 37.50 34.20
C TYR A 9 52.56 36.14 34.67
N ILE A 10 53.72 35.86 34.03
CA ILE A 10 54.62 34.66 34.00
C ILE A 10 56.09 35.15 34.29
N PRO A 11 57.26 34.46 34.06
CA PRO A 11 57.64 33.07 33.65
C PRO A 11 58.87 32.47 34.42
N VAL A 12 59.55 31.45 33.84
CA VAL A 12 60.92 30.87 34.11
C VAL A 12 61.16 30.19 35.48
N SER A 13 62.14 29.31 35.75
CA SER A 13 63.32 28.72 35.05
C SER A 13 63.70 27.41 35.80
N ALA A 14 64.51 26.42 35.38
CA ALA A 14 65.00 25.80 34.14
C ALA A 14 66.23 24.93 34.53
N LYS A 15 66.49 23.78 33.85
CA LYS A 15 67.68 22.90 34.01
C LYS A 15 67.75 22.14 35.37
N THR A 16 68.53 21.06 35.54
CA THR A 16 69.48 20.30 34.68
C THR A 16 69.06 18.83 34.54
N GLY A 17 69.80 18.02 33.76
CA GLY A 17 69.62 16.56 33.73
C GLY A 17 70.82 15.80 33.18
N THR A 18 70.91 14.52 33.54
CA THR A 18 71.90 13.51 33.09
C THR A 18 71.27 12.12 33.24
N GLY A 19 71.32 11.26 32.21
CA GLY A 19 71.01 9.82 32.31
C GLY A 19 72.29 8.97 32.44
N PRO A 20 72.34 7.71 31.94
CA PRO A 20 71.29 6.94 31.26
C PRO A 20 71.20 5.44 31.70
N ARG A 21 70.52 4.60 30.89
CA ARG A 21 70.31 3.13 31.00
C ARG A 21 69.15 2.74 31.95
N ASP A 22 68.37 1.69 31.70
CA ASP A 22 68.56 0.51 30.82
C ASP A 22 67.52 0.32 29.69
N VAL A 23 67.77 -0.69 28.84
CA VAL A 23 66.91 -1.12 27.73
C VAL A 23 66.18 -2.41 28.11
N ASN A 24 64.88 -2.52 27.79
CA ASN A 24 64.23 -3.83 27.74
C ASN A 24 63.17 -3.94 26.63
N LEU A 25 63.21 -5.11 25.98
CA LEU A 25 62.58 -5.48 24.72
C LEU A 25 61.04 -5.41 24.75
N GLU A 26 60.47 -4.84 23.68
CA GLU A 26 59.04 -4.88 23.38
C GLU A 26 58.72 -6.14 22.55
N VAL A 27 57.76 -6.98 23.00
CA VAL A 27 57.38 -8.23 22.32
C VAL A 27 55.85 -8.39 22.23
N ASP A 28 55.31 -7.92 21.11
CA ASP A 28 54.14 -8.45 20.37
C ASP A 28 52.90 -8.91 21.17
N GLU A 29 52.05 -7.97 21.61
CA GLU A 29 50.67 -8.30 22.01
C GLU A 29 49.78 -8.62 20.79
N MET A 30 49.76 -9.90 20.44
CA MET A 30 48.87 -10.51 19.44
C MET A 30 47.40 -10.15 19.69
N LYS A 31 46.84 -9.27 18.85
CA LYS A 31 45.50 -8.63 18.99
C LYS A 31 44.32 -9.61 19.09
N ARG A 32 44.08 -10.15 20.29
CA ARG A 32 42.85 -10.90 20.62
C ARG A 32 41.64 -9.96 20.55
N LYS A 33 40.81 -10.10 19.51
CA LYS A 33 39.51 -9.42 19.44
C LYS A 33 38.71 -9.76 20.71
N PRO A 34 38.26 -8.76 21.51
CA PRO A 34 37.72 -9.05 22.82
C PRO A 34 36.37 -9.76 22.72
N LEU A 35 36.14 -10.74 23.60
CA LEU A 35 34.94 -11.60 23.59
C LEU A 35 33.63 -10.81 23.63
N TRP A 36 33.61 -9.63 24.27
CA TRP A 36 32.43 -8.76 24.30
C TRP A 36 32.01 -8.27 22.90
N ALA A 37 32.94 -8.09 21.96
CA ALA A 37 32.61 -7.66 20.59
C ALA A 37 31.93 -8.78 19.79
N VAL A 38 32.31 -10.04 20.04
CA VAL A 38 31.64 -11.22 19.47
C VAL A 38 30.24 -11.38 20.08
N ALA A 39 30.12 -11.26 21.41
CA ALA A 39 28.85 -11.31 22.11
C ALA A 39 27.88 -10.21 21.65
N LEU A 40 28.36 -8.98 21.48
CA LEU A 40 27.57 -7.85 20.97
C LEU A 40 27.10 -8.11 19.52
N GLY A 41 27.97 -8.64 18.66
CA GLY A 41 27.61 -9.05 17.30
C GLY A 41 26.51 -10.12 17.26
N VAL A 42 26.61 -11.13 18.13
CA VAL A 42 25.58 -12.17 18.29
C VAL A 42 24.27 -11.56 18.83
N ALA A 43 24.32 -10.69 19.84
CA ALA A 43 23.15 -10.03 20.39
C ALA A 43 22.42 -9.16 19.35
N VAL A 44 23.15 -8.34 18.58
CA VAL A 44 22.58 -7.56 17.46
C VAL A 44 21.98 -8.49 16.39
N CYS A 45 22.66 -9.58 16.06
CA CYS A 45 22.13 -10.56 15.10
C CYS A 45 20.84 -11.22 15.59
N LEU A 46 20.76 -11.60 16.88
CA LEU A 46 19.55 -12.13 17.51
C LEU A 46 18.42 -11.11 17.58
N ILE A 47 18.70 -9.83 17.84
CA ILE A 47 17.71 -8.74 17.79
C ILE A 47 17.18 -8.55 16.36
N VAL A 48 18.06 -8.53 15.36
CA VAL A 48 17.67 -8.44 13.94
C VAL A 48 16.86 -9.67 13.52
N LEU A 49 17.24 -10.88 13.93
CA LEU A 49 16.48 -12.11 13.71
C LEU A 49 15.14 -12.10 14.44
N GLY A 50 15.07 -11.50 15.63
CA GLY A 50 13.82 -11.26 16.37
C GLY A 50 12.88 -10.34 15.61
N ILE A 51 13.37 -9.18 15.15
CA ILE A 51 12.62 -8.22 14.32
C ILE A 51 12.19 -8.87 12.99
N VAL A 52 13.03 -9.72 12.40
CA VAL A 52 12.71 -10.47 11.16
C VAL A 52 11.67 -11.57 11.42
N LYS A 53 11.73 -12.27 12.57
CA LYS A 53 10.69 -13.22 13.00
C LYS A 53 9.36 -12.50 13.28
N GLN A 54 9.39 -11.34 13.93
CA GLN A 54 8.22 -10.52 14.22
C GLN A 54 7.58 -9.98 12.92
N ARG A 55 8.38 -9.53 11.94
CA ARG A 55 7.90 -9.20 10.59
C ARG A 55 7.38 -10.42 9.81
N ARG A 56 7.98 -11.60 10.00
CA ARG A 56 7.46 -12.87 9.45
C ARG A 56 6.08 -13.20 10.00
N ALA A 57 5.90 -13.07 11.32
CA ALA A 57 4.61 -13.28 11.98
C ALA A 57 3.56 -12.23 11.60
N SER A 58 3.96 -10.98 11.37
CA SER A 58 3.06 -9.91 10.91
C SER A 58 2.47 -10.25 9.53
N TYR A 59 3.31 -10.37 8.50
CA TYR A 59 2.85 -10.67 7.14
C TYR A 59 2.10 -12.01 7.07
N GLY A 60 2.63 -13.05 7.73
CA GLY A 60 2.02 -14.40 7.71
C GLY A 60 0.74 -14.56 8.53
N LYS A 61 0.29 -13.50 9.25
CA LYS A 61 -1.04 -13.44 9.88
C LYS A 61 -1.91 -12.32 9.32
N GLN A 62 -1.45 -11.56 8.33
CA GLN A 62 -2.24 -10.47 7.75
C GLN A 62 -3.33 -10.96 6.76
N SER A 63 -3.28 -12.22 6.30
CA SER A 63 -4.33 -12.86 5.48
C SER A 63 -5.54 -13.36 6.29
N GLY A 64 -5.96 -12.60 7.31
CA GLY A 64 -7.23 -12.83 8.01
C GLY A 64 -8.43 -12.72 7.06
N GLN A 65 -9.43 -13.59 7.27
CA GLN A 65 -10.62 -13.83 6.44
C GLN A 65 -11.14 -12.56 5.75
N VAL A 66 -11.32 -12.63 4.43
CA VAL A 66 -11.72 -11.49 3.60
C VAL A 66 -13.23 -11.30 3.72
N HIS A 67 -13.68 -10.09 4.06
CA HIS A 67 -15.12 -9.82 4.24
C HIS A 67 -15.85 -9.75 2.89
N VAL A 68 -15.22 -9.19 1.84
CA VAL A 68 -15.77 -9.17 0.45
C VAL A 68 -14.87 -9.96 -0.50
N GLN A 69 -15.32 -11.12 -0.98
CA GLN A 69 -14.61 -11.91 -2.00
C GLN A 69 -15.57 -12.29 -3.14
N GLY A 70 -15.17 -12.08 -4.39
CA GLY A 70 -15.96 -12.45 -5.57
C GLY A 70 -15.25 -12.20 -6.90
N ASP A 71 -15.83 -12.72 -7.98
CA ASP A 71 -15.51 -12.25 -9.33
C ASP A 71 -16.20 -10.90 -9.57
N THR A 72 -15.62 -10.06 -10.42
CA THR A 72 -16.32 -8.90 -10.98
C THR A 72 -17.66 -9.20 -11.66
N ARG A 73 -17.91 -10.46 -12.05
CA ARG A 73 -19.22 -10.95 -12.53
C ARG A 73 -20.30 -10.87 -11.44
N ASP A 74 -19.91 -11.07 -10.19
CA ASP A 74 -20.81 -11.12 -9.03
C ASP A 74 -20.99 -9.71 -8.41
N LEU A 75 -20.03 -8.81 -8.64
CA LEU A 75 -20.01 -7.42 -8.16
C LEU A 75 -20.46 -6.45 -9.26
N ALA A 76 -21.75 -6.52 -9.64
CA ALA A 76 -22.30 -5.81 -10.80
C ALA A 76 -22.07 -4.28 -10.84
N ASN A 77 -21.86 -3.62 -9.69
CA ASN A 77 -21.57 -2.18 -9.61
C ASN A 77 -20.08 -1.85 -9.37
N THR A 78 -19.17 -2.81 -9.53
CA THR A 78 -17.72 -2.61 -9.41
C THR A 78 -17.01 -2.90 -10.73
N ILE A 79 -16.32 -1.90 -11.27
CA ILE A 79 -15.49 -2.00 -12.47
C ILE A 79 -14.03 -2.19 -12.04
N VAL A 80 -13.39 -3.30 -12.43
CA VAL A 80 -11.93 -3.46 -12.33
C VAL A 80 -11.32 -3.21 -13.71
N THR A 81 -10.34 -2.31 -13.79
CA THR A 81 -9.74 -1.84 -15.04
C THR A 81 -8.22 -2.01 -15.07
N THR A 82 -7.68 -2.21 -16.27
CA THR A 82 -6.23 -2.25 -16.55
C THR A 82 -5.62 -0.85 -16.71
N HIS A 83 -6.43 0.20 -16.92
CA HIS A 83 -5.97 1.57 -17.21
C HIS A 83 -6.75 2.68 -16.48
N LEU A 84 -6.08 3.82 -16.27
CA LEU A 84 -6.63 5.01 -15.61
C LEU A 84 -7.66 5.79 -16.47
N GLU A 85 -7.65 5.64 -17.80
CA GLU A 85 -8.64 6.30 -18.69
C GLU A 85 -10.06 5.72 -18.56
N GLN A 86 -10.33 4.87 -17.56
CA GLN A 86 -11.65 4.31 -17.30
C GLN A 86 -12.59 5.43 -16.85
N ARG A 87 -13.69 5.59 -17.60
CA ARG A 87 -14.78 6.51 -17.27
C ARG A 87 -15.37 6.18 -15.90
N ILE A 88 -15.55 7.18 -15.05
CA ILE A 88 -16.31 7.06 -13.80
C ILE A 88 -17.82 7.05 -14.15
N VAL A 89 -18.55 6.10 -13.58
CA VAL A 89 -20.00 5.95 -13.78
C VAL A 89 -20.69 6.19 -12.43
N PRO A 90 -21.68 7.08 -12.34
CA PRO A 90 -22.42 7.31 -11.09
C PRO A 90 -22.95 6.02 -10.47
N GLY A 91 -22.79 5.88 -9.15
CA GLY A 91 -23.18 4.69 -8.40
C GLY A 91 -22.30 3.44 -8.61
N LYS A 92 -21.19 3.52 -9.37
CA LYS A 92 -20.24 2.41 -9.55
C LYS A 92 -18.87 2.70 -8.95
N ASN A 93 -18.25 1.66 -8.39
CA ASN A 93 -16.84 1.67 -8.02
C ASN A 93 -15.97 1.47 -9.26
N VAL A 94 -14.79 2.08 -9.27
CA VAL A 94 -13.76 1.84 -10.29
C VAL A 94 -12.44 1.55 -9.58
N ILE A 95 -11.87 0.36 -9.79
CA ILE A 95 -10.63 -0.11 -9.17
C ILE A 95 -9.55 -0.26 -10.25
N TRP A 96 -8.40 0.40 -10.05
CA TRP A 96 -7.22 0.25 -10.88
C TRP A 96 -5.99 -0.12 -10.04
N CYS A 97 -5.20 -1.06 -10.54
CA CYS A 97 -3.90 -1.43 -9.97
C CYS A 97 -2.86 -1.57 -11.08
N SER A 98 -1.67 -1.01 -10.88
CA SER A 98 -0.61 -0.93 -11.88
C SER A 98 -0.05 -2.28 -12.33
N THR A 99 -0.33 -3.39 -11.63
CA THR A 99 0.23 -4.72 -11.94
C THR A 99 -0.01 -5.15 -13.38
N PHE A 100 -1.24 -5.00 -13.91
CA PHE A 100 -1.52 -5.40 -15.29
C PHE A 100 -0.71 -4.57 -16.32
N GLN A 101 -0.61 -3.25 -16.11
CA GLN A 101 0.24 -2.38 -16.93
C GLN A 101 1.72 -2.76 -16.82
N LEU A 102 2.23 -3.16 -15.64
CA LEU A 102 3.62 -3.61 -15.46
C LEU A 102 3.90 -4.93 -16.20
N ALA A 103 2.94 -5.87 -16.23
CA ALA A 103 3.02 -7.09 -17.02
C ALA A 103 3.00 -6.78 -18.53
N TRP A 104 2.10 -5.89 -18.98
CA TRP A 104 2.03 -5.43 -20.36
C TRP A 104 3.33 -4.73 -20.81
N ASN A 105 3.89 -3.86 -19.96
CA ASN A 105 5.17 -3.20 -20.20
C ASN A 105 6.32 -4.20 -20.40
N LYS A 106 6.27 -5.35 -19.73
CA LYS A 106 7.23 -6.46 -19.90
C LYS A 106 6.99 -7.18 -21.21
N LEU A 107 5.73 -7.50 -21.55
CA LEU A 107 5.37 -8.09 -22.84
C LEU A 107 5.88 -7.23 -23.99
N CYS A 108 5.56 -5.93 -24.03
CA CYS A 108 6.06 -4.99 -25.05
C CYS A 108 7.59 -4.96 -25.18
N TYR A 109 8.34 -5.14 -24.09
CA TYR A 109 9.81 -5.22 -24.14
C TYR A 109 10.29 -6.54 -24.75
N PHE A 110 9.66 -7.66 -24.39
CA PHE A 110 9.96 -9.00 -24.89
C PHE A 110 9.63 -9.19 -26.38
N THR A 111 8.62 -8.47 -26.87
CA THR A 111 8.14 -8.40 -28.26
C THR A 111 8.75 -7.26 -29.08
N GLY A 112 9.70 -6.51 -28.51
CA GLY A 112 10.45 -5.44 -29.18
C GLY A 112 9.66 -4.15 -29.47
N GLY A 113 8.40 -4.04 -29.04
CA GLY A 113 7.55 -2.87 -29.33
C GLY A 113 6.11 -3.03 -28.83
N PRO A 114 5.24 -2.04 -29.12
CA PRO A 114 3.81 -2.10 -28.80
C PRO A 114 3.13 -3.35 -29.37
N ILE A 115 2.18 -3.93 -28.62
CA ILE A 115 1.43 -5.11 -29.05
C ILE A 115 0.32 -4.69 -30.00
N LYS A 116 0.25 -5.29 -31.19
CA LYS A 116 -0.91 -5.18 -32.08
C LYS A 116 -1.72 -6.47 -31.98
N MET A 117 -3.05 -6.35 -31.90
CA MET A 117 -3.97 -7.50 -31.87
C MET A 117 -4.95 -7.41 -33.04
N ARG A 118 -5.30 -8.55 -33.66
CA ARG A 118 -6.38 -8.61 -34.63
C ARG A 118 -7.72 -8.31 -33.92
N ARG A 119 -8.44 -7.27 -34.37
CA ARG A 119 -9.65 -6.73 -33.71
C ARG A 119 -9.38 -6.35 -32.24
N ALA A 120 -8.31 -5.58 -32.01
CA ALA A 120 -7.94 -5.06 -30.69
C ALA A 120 -9.09 -4.28 -30.01
N PRO A 121 -9.38 -4.49 -28.72
CA PRO A 121 -10.20 -3.56 -27.94
C PRO A 121 -9.38 -2.29 -27.63
N ALA A 122 -10.06 -1.14 -27.46
CA ALA A 122 -9.42 0.17 -27.26
C ALA A 122 -8.40 0.23 -26.09
N MET A 123 -8.55 -0.63 -25.07
CA MET A 123 -7.59 -0.75 -23.97
C MET A 123 -6.17 -1.13 -24.43
N VAL A 124 -6.00 -1.77 -25.59
CA VAL A 124 -4.68 -2.16 -26.14
C VAL A 124 -3.83 -0.92 -26.44
N ASP A 125 -4.42 0.09 -27.08
CA ASP A 125 -3.70 1.33 -27.42
C ASP A 125 -3.41 2.18 -26.18
N ILE A 126 -4.27 2.12 -25.17
CA ILE A 126 -4.04 2.76 -23.86
C ILE A 126 -2.87 2.06 -23.14
N LEU A 127 -2.88 0.73 -23.04
CA LEU A 127 -1.81 -0.05 -22.43
C LEU A 127 -0.47 0.10 -23.17
N ASN A 128 -0.50 0.29 -24.48
CA ASN A 128 0.68 0.56 -25.32
C ASN A 128 1.34 1.94 -25.08
N GLN A 129 0.60 2.91 -24.50
CA GLN A 129 1.19 4.17 -24.04
C GLN A 129 2.10 3.98 -22.82
N ARG A 130 1.86 2.93 -22.02
CA ARG A 130 2.73 2.50 -20.90
C ARG A 130 2.94 3.57 -19.82
N LYS A 131 1.92 4.42 -19.57
CA LYS A 131 1.96 5.59 -18.67
C LYS A 131 2.53 5.25 -17.28
N ALA A 132 1.91 4.29 -16.58
CA ALA A 132 2.43 3.77 -15.32
C ALA A 132 3.53 2.73 -15.57
N ALA A 133 4.66 2.85 -14.87
CA ALA A 133 5.87 2.10 -15.15
C ALA A 133 6.69 1.76 -13.89
N LYS A 134 7.85 1.11 -14.10
CA LYS A 134 8.80 0.72 -13.05
C LYS A 134 9.41 1.88 -12.24
N LYS A 135 9.10 3.14 -12.59
CA LYS A 135 9.56 4.36 -11.90
C LYS A 135 8.61 4.77 -10.77
N ASP A 136 7.34 4.43 -10.90
CA ASP A 136 6.26 4.83 -9.99
C ASP A 136 6.19 3.94 -8.73
N LEU A 137 7.12 2.98 -8.62
CA LEU A 137 7.25 1.98 -7.56
C LEU A 137 8.71 1.78 -7.15
N ASP A 138 8.94 1.49 -5.87
CA ASP A 138 10.25 1.05 -5.38
C ASP A 138 10.56 -0.40 -5.84
N LYS A 139 11.85 -0.75 -5.90
CA LYS A 139 12.30 -2.07 -6.40
C LYS A 139 11.95 -3.26 -5.48
N ALA A 140 11.53 -3.02 -4.23
CA ALA A 140 11.27 -4.07 -3.24
C ALA A 140 9.80 -4.49 -3.18
N SER A 141 8.86 -3.62 -3.52
CA SER A 141 7.42 -3.89 -3.44
C SER A 141 6.84 -4.73 -4.59
N TYR A 142 7.50 -4.81 -5.76
CA TYR A 142 6.93 -5.53 -6.92
C TYR A 142 7.87 -6.51 -7.63
N VAL A 143 7.27 -7.46 -8.36
CA VAL A 143 7.89 -8.30 -9.39
C VAL A 143 7.15 -8.08 -10.70
N ALA A 144 7.86 -8.01 -11.82
CA ALA A 144 7.27 -7.93 -13.16
C ALA A 144 8.17 -8.69 -14.15
N MET A 145 7.62 -9.72 -14.79
CA MET A 145 8.35 -10.73 -15.57
C MET A 145 7.54 -11.18 -16.79
N VAL A 146 8.23 -11.77 -17.76
CA VAL A 146 7.67 -12.36 -18.99
C VAL A 146 8.65 -13.40 -19.52
N GLY A 147 8.15 -14.43 -20.20
CA GLY A 147 8.97 -15.48 -20.81
C GLY A 147 8.14 -16.66 -21.31
N LEU A 148 8.83 -17.68 -21.84
CA LEU A 148 8.24 -18.89 -22.38
C LEU A 148 8.21 -20.02 -21.33
N VAL A 149 7.17 -20.87 -21.37
CA VAL A 149 6.95 -21.98 -20.43
C VAL A 149 8.06 -23.03 -20.55
N GLU A 150 8.43 -23.39 -21.78
CA GLU A 150 9.60 -24.23 -22.12
C GLU A 150 10.93 -23.73 -21.50
N ASN A 151 11.05 -22.43 -21.22
CA ASN A 151 12.22 -21.80 -20.62
C ASN A 151 12.10 -21.64 -19.09
N GLY A 152 11.19 -22.38 -18.44
CA GLY A 152 11.04 -22.44 -16.99
C GLY A 152 10.56 -21.13 -16.34
N ILE A 153 9.83 -20.30 -17.07
CA ILE A 153 9.44 -18.95 -16.61
C ILE A 153 8.61 -18.96 -15.33
N GLU A 154 7.70 -19.92 -15.15
CA GLU A 154 6.86 -20.02 -13.96
C GLU A 154 7.66 -20.28 -12.69
N GLU A 155 8.52 -21.29 -12.69
CA GLU A 155 9.39 -21.61 -11.57
C GLU A 155 10.33 -20.44 -11.27
N LYS A 156 10.84 -19.78 -12.32
CA LYS A 156 11.63 -18.55 -12.18
C LYS A 156 10.84 -17.41 -11.52
N ILE A 157 9.54 -17.28 -11.80
CA ILE A 157 8.66 -16.31 -11.12
C ILE A 157 8.47 -16.72 -9.66
N ARG A 158 8.13 -18.00 -9.38
CA ARG A 158 7.92 -18.51 -8.01
C ARG A 158 9.18 -18.30 -7.14
N GLN A 159 10.37 -18.62 -7.64
CA GLN A 159 11.64 -18.35 -6.96
C GLN A 159 11.92 -16.85 -6.72
N VAL A 160 11.60 -15.98 -7.68
CA VAL A 160 11.81 -14.52 -7.53
C VAL A 160 10.82 -13.92 -6.52
N LEU A 161 9.59 -14.43 -6.46
CA LEU A 161 8.60 -14.06 -5.46
C LEU A 161 9.01 -14.50 -4.06
N ASP A 162 9.35 -15.79 -3.88
CA ASP A 162 9.80 -16.32 -2.59
C ASP A 162 11.01 -15.55 -2.07
N ARG A 163 12.06 -15.36 -2.89
CA ARG A 163 13.27 -14.65 -2.45
C ARG A 163 13.02 -13.18 -2.11
N LYS A 164 12.13 -12.50 -2.85
CA LYS A 164 11.83 -11.07 -2.60
C LYS A 164 10.93 -10.88 -1.38
N PHE A 165 9.85 -11.65 -1.30
CA PHE A 165 8.82 -11.56 -0.27
C PHE A 165 9.00 -12.58 0.86
N ARG A 166 10.14 -13.28 0.92
CA ARG A 166 10.59 -14.16 2.03
C ARG A 166 9.61 -15.29 2.39
N GLY A 167 8.94 -15.83 1.37
CA GLY A 167 7.87 -16.84 1.49
C GLY A 167 6.47 -16.27 1.77
N GLN A 168 6.27 -14.96 1.64
CA GLN A 168 5.02 -14.24 1.99
C GLN A 168 4.23 -13.77 0.76
N ALA A 169 4.52 -14.33 -0.42
CA ALA A 169 3.78 -14.05 -1.64
C ALA A 169 2.73 -15.13 -1.89
N GLU A 170 1.53 -14.72 -2.28
CA GLU A 170 0.40 -15.62 -2.57
C GLU A 170 0.08 -15.57 -4.09
N PRO A 171 0.88 -16.20 -4.97
CA PRO A 171 0.71 -16.12 -6.42
C PRO A 171 -0.37 -17.08 -6.95
N GLU A 172 -1.58 -17.03 -6.37
CA GLU A 172 -2.71 -17.91 -6.71
C GLU A 172 -2.98 -17.99 -8.21
N LEU A 173 -2.85 -16.86 -8.92
CA LEU A 173 -3.09 -16.76 -10.36
C LEU A 173 -2.18 -17.67 -11.20
N LEU A 174 -0.95 -17.95 -10.75
CA LEU A 174 -0.04 -18.90 -11.42
C LEU A 174 -0.50 -20.36 -11.30
N SER A 175 -1.56 -20.63 -10.52
CA SER A 175 -2.15 -21.97 -10.36
C SER A 175 -3.65 -21.95 -10.64
N SER A 176 -4.19 -20.85 -11.17
CA SER A 176 -5.63 -20.64 -11.44
C SER A 176 -6.03 -20.88 -12.90
N VAL A 177 -5.07 -20.94 -13.82
CA VAL A 177 -5.27 -21.24 -15.25
C VAL A 177 -4.10 -22.09 -15.77
N PRO A 178 -4.30 -22.96 -16.77
CA PRO A 178 -3.21 -23.53 -17.54
C PRO A 178 -2.37 -22.43 -18.18
N ILE A 179 -1.05 -22.56 -18.12
CA ILE A 179 -0.10 -21.62 -18.74
C ILE A 179 0.64 -22.41 -19.82
N GLU A 180 0.34 -22.10 -21.08
CA GLU A 180 0.89 -22.80 -22.25
C GLU A 180 1.60 -21.79 -23.15
N GLY A 181 2.74 -22.18 -23.74
CA GLY A 181 3.57 -21.32 -24.57
C GLY A 181 4.32 -20.23 -23.79
N TRP A 182 3.61 -19.22 -23.26
CA TRP A 182 4.20 -18.02 -22.67
C TRP A 182 3.36 -17.40 -21.54
N VAL A 183 4.00 -16.58 -20.70
CA VAL A 183 3.31 -15.81 -19.64
C VAL A 183 3.88 -14.40 -19.52
N MET A 184 3.01 -13.41 -19.27
CA MET A 184 3.38 -12.14 -18.65
C MET A 184 2.80 -12.10 -17.23
N TYR A 185 3.59 -11.66 -16.24
CA TYR A 185 3.18 -11.70 -14.84
C TYR A 185 3.71 -10.49 -14.07
N ALA A 186 2.87 -9.96 -13.17
CA ALA A 186 3.30 -8.96 -12.21
C ALA A 186 2.58 -9.14 -10.86
N TYR A 187 3.31 -8.86 -9.79
CA TYR A 187 2.86 -8.94 -8.40
C TYR A 187 3.32 -7.69 -7.67
N LEU A 188 2.47 -7.12 -6.82
CA LEU A 188 2.74 -5.93 -6.02
C LEU A 188 2.27 -6.21 -4.60
N ALA A 189 3.16 -6.06 -3.62
CA ALA A 189 2.82 -6.12 -2.20
C ALA A 189 3.33 -4.85 -1.49
N LYS A 190 2.44 -4.23 -0.73
CA LYS A 190 2.66 -2.98 0.00
C LYS A 190 2.00 -3.10 1.38
N ASP A 191 2.83 -3.21 2.41
CA ASP A 191 2.44 -3.06 3.81
C ASP A 191 2.64 -1.58 4.20
N LEU A 192 1.55 -0.89 4.50
CA LEU A 192 1.51 0.56 4.72
C LEU A 192 0.89 0.93 6.08
N PRO A 193 1.40 0.39 7.20
CA PRO A 193 0.81 0.63 8.52
C PRO A 193 0.95 2.10 8.93
N PHE A 194 -0.08 2.64 9.59
CA PHE A 194 -0.02 3.97 10.22
C PHE A 194 0.98 3.99 11.38
N ARG A 195 1.40 5.18 11.87
CA ARG A 195 2.32 5.24 13.02
C ARG A 195 1.63 4.70 14.28
N TRP A 196 0.44 5.22 14.54
CA TRP A 196 -0.52 4.82 15.56
C TRP A 196 -1.72 4.20 14.85
N ALA A 197 -2.37 3.20 15.45
CA ALA A 197 -3.70 2.81 14.97
C ALA A 197 -4.67 3.97 15.25
N PHE A 198 -5.65 4.13 14.37
CA PHE A 198 -6.87 4.91 14.59
C PHE A 198 -7.86 4.11 15.47
N ASP A 199 -8.93 4.76 15.91
CA ASP A 199 -10.05 4.07 16.55
C ASP A 199 -11.00 3.47 15.51
N ARG A 200 -11.81 2.48 15.92
CA ARG A 200 -12.60 1.63 15.03
C ARG A 200 -14.05 1.54 15.48
N PHE A 201 -14.94 2.13 14.70
CA PHE A 201 -16.36 2.31 14.97
C PHE A 201 -17.18 1.31 14.15
N GLN A 202 -17.95 0.46 14.82
CA GLN A 202 -18.84 -0.50 14.15
C GLN A 202 -20.16 0.17 13.74
N GLY A 203 -20.51 0.10 12.44
CA GLY A 203 -21.78 0.62 11.91
C GLY A 203 -22.10 2.10 12.13
N GLY A 204 -21.15 2.93 12.57
CA GLY A 204 -21.39 4.34 12.91
C GLY A 204 -21.57 5.27 11.70
N LEU A 205 -21.06 4.90 10.53
CA LEU A 205 -21.04 5.76 9.35
C LEU A 205 -22.13 5.35 8.35
N ARG A 206 -22.89 6.33 7.82
CA ARG A 206 -23.83 6.10 6.71
C ARG A 206 -23.13 6.41 5.39
N PHE A 207 -23.12 5.45 4.46
CA PHE A 207 -22.58 5.60 3.11
C PHE A 207 -23.58 5.10 2.06
N GLY A 208 -23.91 5.92 1.06
CA GLY A 208 -24.83 5.53 -0.02
C GLY A 208 -26.21 5.05 0.43
N GLY A 209 -26.65 5.43 1.64
CA GLY A 209 -27.88 4.98 2.28
C GLY A 209 -27.71 3.82 3.28
N GLN A 210 -26.69 2.99 3.13
CA GLN A 210 -26.36 1.88 4.03
C GLN A 210 -25.55 2.35 5.25
N MET A 211 -25.55 1.57 6.34
CA MET A 211 -24.62 1.74 7.46
C MET A 211 -23.39 0.86 7.26
N VAL A 212 -22.20 1.38 7.56
CA VAL A 212 -20.92 0.71 7.35
C VAL A 212 -19.98 0.88 8.55
N ASP A 213 -19.04 -0.04 8.71
CA ASP A 213 -17.90 0.14 9.62
C ASP A 213 -17.01 1.30 9.16
N SER A 214 -16.47 2.05 10.12
CA SER A 214 -15.54 3.16 9.87
C SER A 214 -14.39 3.21 10.88
N PHE A 215 -13.32 3.92 10.55
CA PHE A 215 -12.21 4.20 11.45
C PHE A 215 -11.79 5.67 11.40
N GLY A 216 -11.07 6.13 12.41
CA GLY A 216 -10.48 7.47 12.43
C GLY A 216 -10.29 8.05 13.83
N ILE A 217 -10.85 9.24 14.06
CA ILE A 217 -10.78 9.98 15.33
C ILE A 217 -12.09 10.76 15.49
N GLU A 218 -12.77 10.60 16.62
CA GLU A 218 -13.76 11.58 17.10
C GLU A 218 -13.06 12.41 18.17
N GLN A 219 -12.95 13.74 17.97
CA GLN A 219 -12.17 14.59 18.89
C GLN A 219 -13.07 15.32 19.88
N PHE A 220 -12.92 14.96 21.16
CA PHE A 220 -13.73 15.46 22.27
C PHE A 220 -12.95 16.44 23.18
N LEU A 221 -13.69 17.17 24.02
CA LEU A 221 -13.12 18.02 25.08
C LEU A 221 -12.96 17.21 26.37
N GLY A 222 -11.76 16.71 26.68
CA GLY A 222 -11.47 15.99 27.92
C GLY A 222 -10.05 15.42 27.98
N ASP A 223 -9.61 15.00 29.16
CA ASP A 223 -8.22 14.59 29.43
C ASP A 223 -7.78 13.27 28.73
N GLU A 224 -8.67 12.59 27.99
CA GLU A 224 -8.36 11.34 27.26
C GLU A 224 -7.53 11.56 25.97
N GLN A 225 -7.42 12.82 25.53
CA GLN A 225 -6.77 13.32 24.30
C GLN A 225 -5.35 12.78 23.99
N ARG A 226 -4.66 12.13 24.93
CA ARG A 226 -3.28 11.65 24.72
C ARG A 226 -3.18 10.60 23.61
N ASN A 227 -4.25 9.94 23.18
CA ASN A 227 -4.23 9.08 21.99
C ASN A 227 -4.74 9.81 20.73
N GLU A 228 -5.84 10.54 20.81
CA GLU A 228 -6.36 11.40 19.73
C GLU A 228 -5.28 12.30 19.14
N ALA A 229 -4.57 13.07 19.97
CA ALA A 229 -3.51 13.97 19.53
C ALA A 229 -2.35 13.24 18.83
N LYS A 230 -2.04 11.99 19.22
CA LYS A 230 -1.05 11.17 18.51
C LYS A 230 -1.53 10.81 17.12
N MET A 231 -2.79 10.39 17.00
CA MET A 231 -3.41 10.01 15.73
C MET A 231 -3.53 11.23 14.80
N ALA A 232 -3.95 12.39 15.31
CA ALA A 232 -4.02 13.64 14.56
C ALA A 232 -2.66 14.05 13.93
N THR A 233 -1.51 13.77 14.58
CA THR A 233 -0.17 14.05 13.99
C THR A 233 0.13 13.27 12.70
N GLN A 234 -0.63 12.21 12.42
CA GLN A 234 -0.53 11.42 11.20
C GLN A 234 -1.59 11.79 10.14
N VAL A 235 -2.43 12.79 10.39
CA VAL A 235 -3.40 13.33 9.43
C VAL A 235 -2.90 14.66 8.88
N THR A 236 -3.12 14.93 7.59
CA THR A 236 -2.84 16.25 6.99
C THR A 236 -3.94 16.60 6.01
N VAL A 237 -4.60 17.74 6.24
CA VAL A 237 -5.61 18.29 5.33
C VAL A 237 -4.85 19.06 4.24
N LEU A 238 -4.76 18.47 3.04
CA LEU A 238 -4.02 19.00 1.89
C LEU A 238 -4.80 20.16 1.22
N ASP A 239 -6.11 19.95 1.04
CA ASP A 239 -7.08 20.97 0.62
C ASP A 239 -8.42 20.73 1.35
N HIS A 240 -9.15 21.81 1.65
CA HIS A 240 -10.49 21.76 2.24
C HIS A 240 -11.26 23.02 1.84
N ARG A 241 -12.34 22.80 1.11
CA ARG A 241 -13.26 23.85 0.63
C ARG A 241 -14.60 23.78 1.35
N SER A 242 -15.04 22.56 1.68
CA SER A 242 -16.19 22.30 2.55
C SER A 242 -16.06 20.92 3.20
N ASN A 243 -16.96 20.59 4.12
CA ASN A 243 -17.06 19.24 4.69
C ASN A 243 -17.45 18.17 3.64
N ASP A 244 -17.86 18.57 2.42
CA ASP A 244 -18.13 17.71 1.27
C ASP A 244 -17.14 17.87 0.11
N ASP A 245 -16.11 18.70 0.26
CA ASP A 245 -15.10 18.95 -0.77
C ASP A 245 -13.71 19.13 -0.13
N LEU A 246 -12.99 18.01 0.08
CA LEU A 246 -11.76 17.93 0.89
C LEU A 246 -10.81 16.82 0.44
N VAL A 247 -9.51 17.04 0.66
CA VAL A 247 -8.41 16.13 0.33
C VAL A 247 -7.48 15.99 1.54
N VAL A 248 -7.22 14.75 1.99
CA VAL A 248 -6.35 14.46 3.15
C VAL A 248 -5.29 13.42 2.84
N GLU A 249 -4.10 13.56 3.44
CA GLU A 249 -3.11 12.49 3.54
C GLU A 249 -3.22 11.80 4.91
N LEU A 250 -3.30 10.47 4.91
CA LEU A 250 -3.09 9.65 6.11
C LEU A 250 -1.65 9.11 6.07
N ARG A 251 -0.79 9.63 6.96
CA ARG A 251 0.66 9.42 6.96
C ARG A 251 1.04 8.02 7.45
N VAL A 252 1.35 7.16 6.50
CA VAL A 252 1.85 5.80 6.73
C VAL A 252 3.33 5.80 7.20
N LYS A 253 3.77 4.75 7.91
CA LYS A 253 5.16 4.59 8.38
C LYS A 253 6.18 4.60 7.23
N ALA A 254 5.77 4.19 6.02
CA ALA A 254 6.59 4.19 4.82
C ALA A 254 6.75 5.60 4.22
N LYS A 255 7.70 6.40 4.74
CA LYS A 255 7.89 7.84 4.39
C LYS A 255 7.87 8.19 2.90
N GLY A 256 8.32 7.31 2.01
CA GLY A 256 8.37 7.56 0.56
C GLY A 256 7.05 7.29 -0.18
N ASP A 257 6.03 6.81 0.52
CA ASP A 257 4.69 6.51 0.04
C ASP A 257 3.67 7.48 0.67
N GLN A 258 2.50 7.61 0.02
CA GLN A 258 1.35 8.38 0.45
C GLN A 258 0.08 7.55 0.31
N LEU A 259 -0.81 7.67 1.29
CA LEU A 259 -2.22 7.33 1.19
C LEU A 259 -3.01 8.64 1.20
N ILE A 260 -3.70 8.93 0.10
CA ILE A 260 -4.52 10.12 -0.07
C ILE A 260 -5.99 9.69 -0.20
N LEU A 261 -6.86 10.39 0.53
CA LEU A 261 -8.31 10.26 0.44
C LEU A 261 -8.89 11.61 0.00
N ALA A 262 -9.71 11.62 -1.04
CA ALA A 262 -10.31 12.84 -1.58
C ALA A 262 -11.82 12.66 -1.77
N LYS A 263 -12.64 13.32 -0.93
CA LYS A 263 -14.08 13.44 -1.14
C LYS A 263 -14.29 14.71 -1.97
N VAL A 264 -14.54 14.52 -3.25
CA VAL A 264 -14.56 15.55 -4.30
C VAL A 264 -15.56 15.15 -5.38
N PRO A 265 -16.11 16.09 -6.18
CA PRO A 265 -16.80 15.72 -7.41
C PRO A 265 -15.85 14.95 -8.36
N PRO A 266 -16.28 13.84 -8.97
CA PRO A 266 -15.48 13.13 -9.97
C PRO A 266 -15.47 13.87 -11.31
N GLU A 267 -14.34 13.81 -12.01
CA GLU A 267 -14.26 14.16 -13.43
C GLU A 267 -14.75 12.98 -14.29
N ALA A 268 -14.71 13.11 -15.63
CA ALA A 268 -15.23 12.07 -16.52
C ALA A 268 -14.49 10.72 -16.38
N SER A 269 -13.18 10.73 -16.11
CA SER A 269 -12.34 9.54 -15.92
C SER A 269 -11.58 9.53 -14.59
N LEU A 270 -11.10 8.35 -14.21
CA LEU A 270 -10.21 8.18 -13.06
C LEU A 270 -8.89 8.96 -13.25
N ALA A 271 -8.35 9.01 -14.46
CA ALA A 271 -7.16 9.81 -14.81
C ALA A 271 -7.37 11.32 -14.58
N GLU A 272 -8.44 11.91 -15.13
CA GLU A 272 -8.74 13.34 -14.96
C GLU A 272 -9.01 13.68 -13.48
N THR A 273 -9.72 12.82 -12.76
CA THR A 273 -10.00 13.00 -11.33
C THR A 273 -8.69 12.99 -10.51
N ILE A 274 -7.73 12.12 -10.86
CA ILE A 274 -6.38 12.13 -10.28
C ILE A 274 -5.67 13.45 -10.60
N THR A 275 -5.66 13.90 -11.86
CA THR A 275 -5.03 15.18 -12.25
C THR A 275 -5.62 16.38 -11.50
N MET A 276 -6.95 16.41 -11.32
CA MET A 276 -7.65 17.45 -10.55
C MET A 276 -7.27 17.42 -9.06
N VAL A 277 -7.20 16.23 -8.44
CA VAL A 277 -6.78 16.08 -7.03
C VAL A 277 -5.31 16.43 -6.84
N GLU A 278 -4.40 15.95 -7.70
CA GLU A 278 -2.97 16.28 -7.63
C GLU A 278 -2.72 17.78 -7.81
N LYS A 279 -3.46 18.44 -8.72
CA LYS A 279 -3.42 19.90 -8.85
C LYS A 279 -3.87 20.60 -7.56
N ARG A 280 -4.94 20.14 -6.90
CA ARG A 280 -5.39 20.71 -5.62
C ARG A 280 -4.41 20.49 -4.47
N ILE A 281 -3.61 19.42 -4.52
CA ILE A 281 -2.53 19.18 -3.57
C ILE A 281 -1.34 20.13 -3.83
N ALA A 282 -1.05 20.46 -5.09
CA ALA A 282 0.02 21.39 -5.47
C ALA A 282 -0.35 22.86 -5.24
N ASP A 283 -1.58 23.27 -5.57
CA ASP A 283 -2.13 24.62 -5.33
C ASP A 283 -2.52 24.84 -3.86
N GLY A 284 -2.66 23.76 -3.09
CA GLY A 284 -3.17 23.73 -1.73
C GLY A 284 -2.21 24.27 -0.67
N LYS A 285 -2.72 24.46 0.55
CA LYS A 285 -1.95 24.87 1.72
C LYS A 285 -2.12 23.83 2.84
N PRO A 286 -1.27 22.78 2.88
CA PRO A 286 -1.42 21.70 3.84
C PRO A 286 -1.48 22.17 5.29
N THR A 287 -2.55 21.82 5.98
CA THR A 287 -2.75 22.09 7.41
C THR A 287 -2.72 20.78 8.20
N PRO A 288 -2.23 20.77 9.45
CA PRO A 288 -2.52 19.66 10.35
C PRO A 288 -4.04 19.56 10.57
N MET A 289 -4.50 18.36 10.91
CA MET A 289 -5.78 18.20 11.58
C MET A 289 -5.71 18.96 12.91
N ARG A 290 -6.71 19.80 13.17
CA ARG A 290 -6.76 20.65 14.37
C ARG A 290 -7.40 19.88 15.51
N GLU A 291 -7.27 20.39 16.73
CA GLU A 291 -8.12 19.99 17.85
C GLU A 291 -9.60 20.03 17.44
N MET A 292 -10.39 19.14 18.05
CA MET A 292 -11.82 18.98 17.83
C MET A 292 -12.24 18.51 16.42
N GLU A 293 -11.44 18.62 15.36
CA GLU A 293 -11.82 18.12 14.01
C GLU A 293 -12.03 16.60 14.01
N ASP A 294 -13.12 16.09 13.42
CA ASP A 294 -13.41 14.65 13.37
C ASP A 294 -12.93 14.03 12.05
N LEU A 295 -12.47 12.77 12.07
CA LEU A 295 -12.09 11.95 10.90
C LEU A 295 -12.86 10.63 10.96
N LEU A 296 -13.63 10.32 9.92
CA LEU A 296 -14.31 9.02 9.78
C LEU A 296 -14.17 8.52 8.34
N VAL A 297 -13.54 7.36 8.17
CA VAL A 297 -13.27 6.72 6.87
C VAL A 297 -13.92 5.34 6.84
N PRO A 298 -14.72 4.98 5.80
CA PRO A 298 -15.26 3.63 5.66
C PRO A 298 -14.17 2.56 5.64
N VAL A 299 -14.42 1.44 6.31
CA VAL A 299 -13.51 0.29 6.28
C VAL A 299 -13.75 -0.51 5.00
N LEU A 300 -12.70 -0.62 4.19
CA LEU A 300 -12.70 -1.32 2.91
C LEU A 300 -11.92 -2.63 3.08
N ASP A 301 -12.50 -3.78 2.75
CA ASP A 301 -11.81 -5.06 2.84
C ASP A 301 -12.26 -6.07 1.78
N PHE A 302 -11.53 -6.11 0.66
CA PHE A 302 -11.93 -6.93 -0.49
C PHE A 302 -10.81 -7.73 -1.16
N LYS A 303 -11.22 -8.78 -1.87
CA LYS A 303 -10.45 -9.57 -2.82
C LYS A 303 -11.28 -9.74 -4.09
N VAL A 304 -10.95 -8.99 -5.13
CA VAL A 304 -11.66 -9.02 -6.43
C VAL A 304 -10.79 -9.69 -7.49
N VAL A 305 -11.38 -10.57 -8.29
CA VAL A 305 -10.72 -11.16 -9.46
C VAL A 305 -11.45 -10.75 -10.73
N ARG A 306 -10.71 -10.21 -11.70
CA ARG A 306 -11.21 -9.86 -13.03
C ARG A 306 -10.60 -10.76 -14.10
N TYR A 307 -11.46 -11.31 -14.96
CA TYR A 307 -11.09 -11.97 -16.21
C TYR A 307 -11.27 -11.00 -17.38
N TYR A 308 -10.19 -10.69 -18.09
CA TYR A 308 -10.17 -9.78 -19.24
C TYR A 308 -10.40 -10.54 -20.56
N LYS A 309 -11.57 -11.18 -20.70
CA LYS A 309 -11.98 -11.89 -21.93
C LYS A 309 -11.93 -11.03 -23.19
N GLU A 310 -11.93 -9.70 -23.02
CA GLU A 310 -11.81 -8.71 -24.08
C GLU A 310 -10.42 -8.75 -24.74
N LEU A 311 -9.38 -9.21 -24.04
CA LEU A 311 -8.02 -9.41 -24.57
C LEU A 311 -7.80 -10.82 -25.16
N CYS A 312 -8.56 -11.82 -24.71
CA CYS A 312 -8.36 -13.23 -25.10
C CYS A 312 -8.81 -13.55 -26.53
N GLY A 313 -8.32 -14.68 -27.08
CA GLY A 313 -8.74 -15.19 -28.40
C GLY A 313 -8.36 -14.29 -29.59
N LYS A 314 -7.27 -13.53 -29.46
CA LYS A 314 -6.84 -12.51 -30.43
C LYS A 314 -5.38 -12.67 -30.77
N GLN A 315 -5.14 -13.04 -32.02
CA GLN A 315 -3.82 -13.19 -32.61
C GLN A 315 -3.03 -11.87 -32.57
N PHE A 316 -1.78 -11.98 -32.15
CA PHE A 316 -0.82 -10.89 -32.01
C PHE A 316 -0.08 -10.62 -33.32
N LYS A 317 0.44 -9.39 -33.42
CA LYS A 317 1.57 -9.03 -34.28
C LYS A 317 2.55 -8.19 -33.49
N THR A 318 3.82 -8.62 -33.43
CA THR A 318 4.89 -7.99 -32.67
C THR A 318 5.86 -7.22 -33.56
N ALA A 319 6.77 -6.46 -32.96
CA ALA A 319 7.81 -5.75 -33.70
C ALA A 319 9.00 -6.64 -34.09
N ASN A 320 9.16 -7.79 -33.42
CA ASN A 320 10.27 -8.73 -33.60
C ASN A 320 9.86 -10.14 -34.05
N GLY A 321 8.61 -10.34 -34.46
CA GLY A 321 8.04 -11.63 -34.88
C GLY A 321 7.90 -12.71 -33.78
N ARG A 322 8.47 -12.50 -32.58
CA ARG A 322 8.59 -13.54 -31.52
C ARG A 322 7.28 -14.17 -31.07
N LEU A 323 6.16 -13.45 -31.18
CA LEU A 323 4.81 -13.94 -30.87
C LEU A 323 3.84 -13.54 -32.00
N ASP A 324 4.27 -13.60 -33.27
CA ASP A 324 3.35 -13.35 -34.39
C ASP A 324 2.38 -14.53 -34.55
N ASN A 325 1.09 -14.24 -34.68
CA ASN A 325 -0.04 -15.18 -34.77
C ASN A 325 -0.40 -15.94 -33.48
N GLU A 326 0.48 -15.94 -32.47
CA GLU A 326 0.17 -16.33 -31.08
C GLU A 326 -0.98 -15.50 -30.48
N GLU A 327 -1.63 -16.00 -29.43
CA GLU A 327 -2.70 -15.26 -28.75
C GLU A 327 -2.60 -15.30 -27.21
N MET A 328 -3.45 -14.49 -26.56
CA MET A 328 -3.60 -14.47 -25.11
C MET A 328 -4.69 -15.47 -24.69
N GLY A 329 -4.31 -16.69 -24.29
CA GLY A 329 -5.26 -17.71 -23.85
C GLY A 329 -6.08 -17.28 -22.63
N ALA A 330 -5.43 -16.68 -21.63
CA ALA A 330 -6.07 -16.15 -20.43
C ALA A 330 -5.47 -14.79 -20.02
N ALA A 331 -6.32 -13.94 -19.43
CA ALA A 331 -5.93 -12.61 -18.94
C ALA A 331 -6.64 -12.33 -17.61
N LEU A 332 -5.91 -12.27 -16.50
CA LEU A 332 -6.46 -12.12 -15.16
C LEU A 332 -5.77 -11.00 -14.37
N GLN A 333 -6.50 -10.41 -13.43
CA GLN A 333 -5.94 -9.60 -12.36
C GLN A 333 -6.71 -9.86 -11.06
N SER A 334 -5.98 -10.18 -9.99
CA SER A 334 -6.49 -10.28 -8.63
C SER A 334 -6.02 -9.06 -7.86
N ILE A 335 -6.93 -8.42 -7.13
CA ILE A 335 -6.65 -7.26 -6.27
C ILE A 335 -7.17 -7.56 -4.87
N ARG A 336 -6.24 -7.81 -3.95
CA ARG A 336 -6.48 -7.85 -2.51
C ARG A 336 -6.17 -6.46 -1.95
N PHE A 337 -7.16 -5.80 -1.34
CA PHE A 337 -7.00 -4.50 -0.73
C PHE A 337 -7.71 -4.45 0.64
N ARG A 338 -7.09 -3.80 1.61
CA ARG A 338 -7.73 -3.39 2.86
C ARG A 338 -7.30 -1.97 3.22
N LEU A 339 -8.24 -1.18 3.71
CA LEU A 339 -7.99 0.07 4.43
C LEU A 339 -8.80 0.04 5.72
N ASP A 340 -8.11 0.03 6.85
CA ASP A 340 -8.69 -0.04 8.19
C ASP A 340 -7.89 0.79 9.21
N GLU A 341 -8.26 0.68 10.49
CA GLU A 341 -7.72 1.52 11.55
C GLU A 341 -6.19 1.40 11.74
N ARG A 342 -5.56 0.32 11.27
CA ARG A 342 -4.11 0.08 11.40
C ARG A 342 -3.32 0.53 10.17
N GLY A 343 -4.01 0.94 9.11
CA GLY A 343 -3.49 1.13 7.76
C GLY A 343 -4.08 0.03 6.89
N ALA A 344 -3.50 -1.16 6.98
CA ALA A 344 -4.12 -2.38 6.48
C ALA A 344 -3.87 -3.54 7.47
N VAL A 345 -4.95 -4.05 8.11
CA VAL A 345 -5.07 -5.28 8.93
C VAL A 345 -4.59 -5.13 10.39
N LEU A 346 -5.24 -5.60 11.48
CA LEU A 346 -6.62 -6.02 11.88
C LEU A 346 -6.53 -6.31 13.42
N LYS A 347 -7.55 -6.36 14.31
CA LYS A 347 -8.83 -5.65 14.58
C LYS A 347 -8.81 -5.37 16.12
N SER A 348 -9.65 -4.57 16.77
CA SER A 348 -10.62 -3.56 16.34
C SER A 348 -10.40 -2.32 17.28
N GLU A 349 -11.25 -1.75 18.17
CA GLU A 349 -12.65 -1.95 18.63
C GLU A 349 -13.14 -0.73 19.48
N GLY A 350 -14.47 -0.51 19.67
CA GLY A 350 -15.07 0.50 20.58
C GLY A 350 -16.12 1.42 19.92
N VAL A 351 -16.96 2.18 20.68
CA VAL A 351 -17.99 3.07 20.07
C VAL A 351 -18.50 4.22 20.98
N GLY A 352 -18.82 5.40 20.41
CA GLY A 352 -19.67 6.44 21.03
C GLY A 352 -19.50 7.86 20.44
N ALA A 353 -20.52 8.39 19.73
CA ALA A 353 -20.41 9.61 18.89
C ALA A 353 -21.17 10.86 19.42
N GLY A 354 -20.78 12.10 19.05
CA GLY A 354 -21.49 13.30 19.57
C GLY A 354 -21.15 14.76 19.19
N GLY A 355 -20.77 15.09 17.95
CA GLY A 355 -21.07 16.36 17.22
C GLY A 355 -20.91 17.79 17.82
N MET A 356 -20.15 18.66 17.12
CA MET A 356 -20.44 20.10 16.92
C MET A 356 -19.78 20.60 15.61
N THR A 357 -20.24 21.73 15.03
CA THR A 357 -19.85 22.15 13.66
C THR A 357 -18.41 22.65 13.52
N LYS A 358 -17.58 21.88 12.81
CA LYS A 358 -16.15 22.14 12.58
C LYS A 358 -15.78 21.76 11.12
N ARG A 359 -14.50 21.69 10.77
CA ARG A 359 -14.05 20.98 9.55
C ARG A 359 -14.11 19.48 9.82
N ASN A 360 -15.10 18.78 9.28
CA ASN A 360 -15.30 17.36 9.51
C ASN A 360 -14.80 16.55 8.30
N LEU A 361 -13.79 15.72 8.53
CA LEU A 361 -13.07 14.92 7.53
C LEU A 361 -13.76 13.55 7.35
N VAL A 362 -15.07 13.59 7.08
CA VAL A 362 -15.94 12.41 7.05
C VAL A 362 -16.16 11.94 5.62
N PHE A 363 -15.95 10.65 5.33
CA PHE A 363 -16.07 10.05 4.01
C PHE A 363 -17.39 9.27 3.85
N ASP A 364 -18.52 9.98 4.00
CA ASP A 364 -19.92 9.53 3.90
C ASP A 364 -20.46 9.44 2.45
N LYS A 365 -19.73 9.99 1.49
CA LYS A 365 -20.12 10.17 0.08
C LYS A 365 -18.99 9.75 -0.86
N PRO A 366 -19.26 9.50 -2.15
CA PRO A 366 -18.26 9.01 -3.12
C PRO A 366 -16.92 9.74 -3.09
N PHE A 367 -15.85 8.97 -3.11
CA PHE A 367 -14.49 9.46 -2.86
C PHE A 367 -13.42 8.66 -3.60
N LEU A 368 -12.26 9.29 -3.78
CA LEU A 368 -11.08 8.71 -4.39
C LEU A 368 -10.08 8.24 -3.31
N VAL A 369 -9.58 7.03 -3.44
CA VAL A 369 -8.46 6.46 -2.68
C VAL A 369 -7.25 6.32 -3.60
N LEU A 370 -6.14 6.97 -3.26
CA LEU A 370 -4.88 6.86 -4.00
C LEU A 370 -3.74 6.34 -3.14
N LEU A 371 -2.96 5.41 -3.71
CA LEU A 371 -1.63 5.05 -3.21
C LEU A 371 -0.57 5.40 -4.25
N LYS A 372 0.35 6.29 -3.88
CA LYS A 372 1.47 6.73 -4.73
C LYS A 372 2.79 6.79 -3.97
N ARG A 373 3.89 6.86 -4.71
CA ARG A 373 5.19 7.32 -4.20
C ARG A 373 5.22 8.86 -4.28
N ARG A 374 5.83 9.55 -3.32
CA ARG A 374 5.84 11.04 -3.27
C ARG A 374 6.41 11.70 -4.53
N GLU A 375 7.41 11.06 -5.12
CA GLU A 375 8.14 11.53 -6.29
C GLU A 375 7.66 10.86 -7.59
N ALA A 376 6.58 10.08 -7.56
CA ALA A 376 6.02 9.45 -8.75
C ALA A 376 4.96 10.33 -9.42
N GLU A 377 5.04 10.34 -10.75
CA GLU A 377 4.07 10.97 -11.65
C GLU A 377 2.72 10.24 -11.60
N ASN A 378 2.73 8.90 -11.55
CA ASN A 378 1.53 8.08 -11.49
C ASN A 378 1.34 7.46 -10.09
N PRO A 379 0.11 7.23 -9.62
CA PRO A 379 -0.15 6.28 -8.53
C PRO A 379 0.16 4.85 -8.98
N TYR A 380 0.29 3.93 -8.02
CA TYR A 380 0.38 2.49 -8.28
C TYR A 380 -0.93 1.75 -7.99
N PHE A 381 -1.82 2.35 -7.21
CA PHE A 381 -3.20 1.93 -7.02
C PHE A 381 -4.10 3.16 -6.92
N ALA A 382 -5.27 3.09 -7.56
CA ALA A 382 -6.28 4.13 -7.52
C ALA A 382 -7.67 3.50 -7.52
N MET A 383 -8.56 3.99 -6.65
CA MET A 383 -9.94 3.51 -6.58
C MET A 383 -10.91 4.66 -6.40
N TRP A 384 -11.90 4.75 -7.27
CA TRP A 384 -13.11 5.54 -7.04
C TRP A 384 -14.14 4.66 -6.32
N VAL A 385 -14.59 5.10 -5.15
CA VAL A 385 -15.63 4.45 -4.35
C VAL A 385 -16.95 5.16 -4.63
N GLY A 386 -17.83 4.53 -5.40
CA GLY A 386 -19.12 5.07 -5.82
C GLY A 386 -20.33 4.49 -5.10
N ASN A 387 -20.16 3.38 -4.37
CA ASN A 387 -21.18 2.70 -3.57
C ASN A 387 -20.52 1.92 -2.40
N ALA A 388 -21.31 1.14 -1.66
CA ALA A 388 -20.86 0.39 -0.48
C ALA A 388 -20.46 -1.08 -0.75
N ASP A 389 -20.52 -1.59 -2.00
CA ASP A 389 -20.28 -3.01 -2.36
C ASP A 389 -18.89 -3.57 -1.94
N LEU A 390 -17.97 -2.69 -1.53
CA LEU A 390 -16.58 -3.00 -1.14
C LEU A 390 -16.28 -2.71 0.34
N MET A 391 -17.30 -2.33 1.12
CA MET A 391 -17.21 -1.93 2.53
C MET A 391 -17.64 -3.07 3.46
N ILE A 392 -17.22 -3.01 4.72
CA ILE A 392 -17.72 -3.93 5.76
C ILE A 392 -19.07 -3.40 6.29
N LEU A 393 -20.11 -4.23 6.18
CA LEU A 393 -21.42 -3.99 6.81
C LEU A 393 -21.43 -4.48 8.28
N PRO A 394 -22.22 -3.85 9.17
CA PRO A 394 -22.37 -4.29 10.56
C PRO A 394 -22.84 -5.74 10.66
N GLY A 395 -22.24 -6.51 11.56
CA GLY A 395 -22.52 -7.94 11.69
C GLY A 395 -22.03 -8.80 10.51
N GLY A 396 -21.25 -8.24 9.57
CA GLY A 396 -20.79 -8.91 8.34
C GLY A 396 -19.87 -10.12 8.49
N ALA A 397 -19.69 -10.67 9.69
CA ALA A 397 -19.20 -12.01 9.87
C ALA A 397 -20.39 -12.98 9.74
N LYS A 398 -20.52 -13.65 8.58
CA LYS A 398 -21.38 -14.83 8.50
C LYS A 398 -20.87 -15.85 9.52
N ALA A 399 -21.69 -16.16 10.52
CA ALA A 399 -21.45 -17.29 11.41
C ALA A 399 -21.53 -18.61 10.62
N ASP A 400 -20.86 -19.65 11.13
CA ASP A 400 -20.95 -21.01 10.60
C ASP A 400 -22.30 -21.67 10.97
N GLU A 401 -23.40 -21.15 10.39
CA GLU A 401 -24.73 -21.77 10.40
C GLU A 401 -25.15 -22.21 8.99
N ASP A 402 -24.47 -23.23 8.45
CA ASP A 402 -25.14 -24.25 7.63
C ASP A 402 -24.29 -25.54 7.55
N LEU A 403 -23.99 -26.10 8.73
CA LEU A 403 -23.41 -27.45 8.88
C LEU A 403 -24.37 -28.41 9.60
N ARG A 404 -25.68 -28.23 9.38
CA ARG A 404 -26.70 -29.23 9.72
C ARG A 404 -26.75 -30.30 8.65
N LEU A 405 -26.39 -31.53 9.00
CA LEU A 405 -26.61 -32.69 8.14
C LEU A 405 -28.12 -32.95 8.00
N PRO A 406 -28.63 -33.29 6.80
CA PRO A 406 -30.04 -33.53 6.59
C PRO A 406 -30.45 -34.88 7.21
N GLY A 407 -31.03 -34.86 8.41
CA GLY A 407 -31.58 -36.08 9.03
C GLY A 407 -32.18 -35.93 10.42
N GLU A 408 -31.66 -35.04 11.27
CA GLU A 408 -32.08 -34.97 12.68
C GLU A 408 -33.43 -34.26 12.85
N LYS A 409 -34.37 -34.95 13.51
CA LYS A 409 -35.64 -34.39 14.00
C LYS A 409 -35.47 -33.91 15.45
N PRO A 410 -36.24 -32.91 15.89
CA PRO A 410 -36.23 -32.50 17.30
C PRO A 410 -36.89 -33.55 18.20
N GLU A 411 -36.31 -33.70 19.40
CA GLU A 411 -37.00 -34.10 20.63
C GLU A 411 -37.22 -32.85 21.51
#